data_AF-A0A1E5G361-F1
#
_entry.id   AF-A0A1E5G361-F1
#
_cell.length_a   1.000
_cell.length_b   1.000
_cell.length_c   1.000
_cell.angle_alpha   90.00
_cell.angle_beta   90.00
_cell.angle_gamma   90.00
#
_symmetry.space_group_name_H-M   'P 1'
#
loop_
_entity.id
_entity.type
_entity.pdbx_description
1 polymer ?
#
loop_
_entity_poly.entity_id
_entity_poly.type
_entity_poly.pdbx_seq_one_letter_code
_entity_poly.pdbx_strand_id
1 'polypeptide(L)'
;MGYDNKLLNQLSLIYVLSCLDYVITRISLPLGAMELNPLLAPIIESYIGGALKLLMPLFVLYYLWIRRNSNRYRVYLTAIILSAFYVLVVSWNIFVYLVFLV
;
A
#
# COMPACT_ATOMS: atom_id res chain seq x y z
N MET A 1 5.08 -24.60 -6.95
CA MET A 1 5.46 -23.22 -7.38
C MET A 1 6.86 -22.90 -6.91
N GLY A 2 7.72 -22.40 -7.82
CA GLY A 2 9.08 -21.95 -7.49
C GLY A 2 9.10 -20.71 -6.59
N TYR A 3 10.24 -20.46 -5.95
CA TYR A 3 10.47 -19.30 -5.08
C TYR A 3 10.10 -17.97 -5.76
N ASP A 4 10.55 -17.78 -7.00
CA ASP A 4 10.32 -16.53 -7.74
C ASP A 4 8.83 -16.26 -7.98
N ASN A 5 8.04 -17.30 -8.27
CA ASN A 5 6.59 -17.17 -8.44
C ASN A 5 5.90 -16.78 -7.13
N LYS A 6 6.33 -17.38 -6.00
CA LYS A 6 5.79 -17.02 -4.67
C LYS A 6 6.12 -15.57 -4.31
N LEU A 7 7.36 -15.15 -4.57
CA LEU A 7 7.77 -13.76 -4.33
C LEU A 7 6.99 -12.80 -5.22
N LEU A 8 6.88 -13.09 -6.53
CA LEU A 8 6.14 -12.26 -7.47
C LEU A 8 4.69 -12.07 -7.02
N ASN A 9 4.01 -13.15 -6.64
CA ASN A 9 2.64 -13.08 -6.12
C ASN A 9 2.53 -12.18 -4.88
N GLN A 10 3.50 -12.25 -3.96
CA GLN A 10 3.53 -11.37 -2.79
C GLN A 10 3.76 -9.90 -3.17
N LEU A 11 4.72 -9.63 -4.06
CA LEU A 11 4.99 -8.26 -4.52
C LEU A 11 3.77 -7.67 -5.26
N SER A 12 3.11 -8.47 -6.10
CA SER A 12 1.87 -8.07 -6.77
C SER A 12 0.74 -7.79 -5.77
N LEU A 13 0.59 -8.64 -4.75
CA LEU A 13 -0.41 -8.42 -3.69
C LEU A 13 -0.17 -7.09 -2.96
N ILE A 14 1.09 -6.80 -2.58
CA ILE A 14 1.44 -5.52 -1.93
C ILE A 14 1.04 -4.34 -2.82
N TYR A 15 1.33 -4.41 -4.12
CA TYR A 15 0.98 -3.34 -5.04
C TYR A 15 -0.54 -3.14 -5.15
N VAL A 16 -1.29 -4.23 -5.30
CA VAL A 16 -2.77 -4.17 -5.35
C VAL A 16 -3.33 -3.57 -4.06
N LEU A 17 -2.85 -3.99 -2.90
CA LEU A 17 -3.27 -3.43 -1.61
C LEU A 17 -2.92 -1.93 -1.51
N SER A 18 -1.76 -1.51 -1.97
CA SER A 18 -1.37 -0.09 -1.99
C SER A 18 -2.26 0.74 -2.92
N CYS A 19 -2.67 0.20 -4.07
CA CYS A 19 -3.61 0.86 -4.97
C CYS A 19 -5.00 0.96 -4.34
N LEU A 20 -5.49 -0.11 -3.70
CA LEU A 20 -6.76 -0.10 -2.97
C LEU A 20 -6.74 0.93 -1.84
N ASP A 21 -5.65 0.97 -1.07
CA ASP A 21 -5.43 1.96 -0.02
C ASP A 21 -5.57 3.39 -0.56
N TYR A 22 -4.91 3.70 -1.69
CA TYR A 22 -5.01 5.00 -2.33
C TYR A 22 -6.45 5.34 -2.74
N VAL A 23 -7.13 4.41 -3.43
CA VAL A 23 -8.51 4.61 -3.90
C VAL A 23 -9.45 4.86 -2.73
N ILE A 24 -9.41 4.02 -1.69
CA ILE A 24 -10.27 4.17 -0.51
C ILE A 24 -9.96 5.50 0.18
N THR A 25 -8.69 5.83 0.39
CA THR A 25 -8.32 7.10 1.03
C THR A 25 -8.88 8.29 0.24
N ARG A 26 -8.75 8.31 -1.09
CA ARG A 26 -9.24 9.42 -1.93
C ARG A 26 -10.75 9.57 -1.90
N ILE A 27 -11.49 8.48 -1.77
CA ILE A 27 -12.96 8.52 -1.63
C ILE A 27 -13.36 8.96 -0.22
N SER A 28 -12.64 8.53 0.83
CA SER A 28 -12.98 8.84 2.23
C SER A 28 -12.67 10.28 2.63
N LEU A 29 -11.63 10.91 2.07
CA LEU A 29 -11.23 12.28 2.42
C LEU A 29 -12.39 13.29 2.33
N PRO A 30 -13.11 13.42 1.20
CA PRO A 30 -14.23 14.37 1.09
C PRO A 30 -15.45 14.02 1.97
N LEU A 31 -15.52 12.80 2.51
CA LEU A 31 -16.61 12.35 3.41
C LEU A 31 -16.38 12.73 4.87
N GLY A 32 -15.29 13.44 5.20
CA GLY A 32 -14.95 13.86 6.56
C GLY A 32 -13.68 13.22 7.12
N ALA A 33 -13.08 12.26 6.42
CA ALA A 33 -11.84 11.62 6.87
C ALA A 33 -10.62 12.57 6.90
N MET A 34 -10.73 13.77 6.30
CA MET A 34 -9.73 14.83 6.47
C MET A 34 -9.51 15.21 7.93
N GLU A 35 -10.55 15.14 8.78
CA GLU A 35 -10.45 15.49 10.20
C GLU A 35 -9.60 14.50 10.99
N LEU A 36 -9.57 13.23 10.56
CA LEU A 36 -8.72 12.21 11.16
C LEU A 36 -7.24 12.34 10.77
N ASN A 37 -6.95 13.04 9.67
CA ASN A 37 -5.57 13.18 9.19
C ASN A 37 -5.29 14.53 8.50
N PRO A 38 -5.41 15.65 9.23
CA PRO A 38 -5.39 17.00 8.66
C PRO A 38 -4.03 17.38 8.07
N LEU A 39 -2.94 16.76 8.52
CA LEU A 39 -1.59 17.02 8.00
C LEU A 39 -1.31 16.32 6.67
N LEU A 40 -1.77 15.06 6.53
CA LEU A 40 -1.51 14.26 5.34
C LEU A 40 -2.59 14.42 4.26
N ALA A 41 -3.80 14.84 4.63
CA ALA A 41 -4.90 15.07 3.70
C ALA A 41 -4.52 15.98 2.51
N PRO A 42 -3.91 17.18 2.70
CA PRO A 42 -3.58 18.07 1.58
C PRO A 42 -2.58 17.43 0.60
N ILE A 43 -1.65 16.65 1.12
CA ILE A 43 -0.65 15.95 0.31
C ILE A 43 -1.34 14.88 -0.53
N ILE A 44 -2.18 14.05 0.08
CA ILE A 44 -2.88 12.95 -0.61
C ILE A 44 -3.86 13.50 -1.65
N GLU A 45 -4.44 14.67 -1.42
CA GLU A 45 -5.33 15.31 -2.38
C GLU A 45 -4.62 15.92 -3.59
N SER A 46 -3.38 16.35 -3.41
CA SER A 46 -2.57 16.89 -4.49
C SER A 46 -2.23 15.81 -5.53
N TYR A 47 -2.15 16.21 -6.80
CA TYR A 47 -1.70 15.32 -7.88
C TYR A 47 -0.32 14.71 -7.60
N ILE A 48 0.56 15.48 -6.96
CA ILE A 48 1.92 15.07 -6.62
C ILE A 48 1.90 13.97 -5.55
N GLY A 49 1.15 14.16 -4.46
CA GLY A 49 1.07 13.15 -3.40
C GLY A 49 0.35 11.89 -3.85
N GLY A 50 -0.67 12.02 -4.71
CA GLY A 50 -1.28 10.86 -5.37
C GLY A 50 -0.28 10.07 -6.23
N ALA A 51 0.51 10.76 -7.07
CA ALA A 51 1.55 10.13 -7.87
C ALA A 51 2.62 9.45 -6.99
N LEU A 52 3.08 10.12 -5.93
CA LEU A 52 4.05 9.55 -4.99
C LEU A 52 3.51 8.30 -4.30
N LYS A 53 2.23 8.31 -3.88
CA LYS A 53 1.59 7.19 -3.20
C LYS A 53 1.46 5.94 -4.10
N LEU A 54 1.42 6.11 -5.43
CA LEU A 54 1.41 5.00 -6.40
C LEU A 54 2.80 4.58 -6.87
N LEU A 55 3.73 5.53 -7.03
CA LEU A 55 5.07 5.27 -7.54
C LEU A 55 6.03 4.74 -6.47
N MET A 56 5.96 5.22 -5.24
CA MET A 56 6.86 4.78 -4.16
C MET A 56 6.77 3.27 -3.87
N PRO A 57 5.57 2.66 -3.79
CA PRO A 57 5.44 1.21 -3.71
C PRO A 57 6.15 0.50 -4.87
N LEU A 58 6.02 0.97 -6.11
CA LEU A 58 6.70 0.35 -7.26
C LEU A 58 8.23 0.38 -7.11
N PHE A 59 8.80 1.49 -6.64
CA PHE A 59 10.24 1.58 -6.39
C PHE A 59 10.70 0.57 -5.33
N VAL A 60 9.96 0.43 -4.24
CA VAL A 60 10.27 -0.55 -3.18
C VAL A 60 10.17 -1.99 -3.70
N LEU A 61 9.11 -2.30 -4.45
CA LEU A 61 8.92 -3.64 -5.01
C LEU A 61 10.00 -3.98 -6.05
N TYR A 62 10.37 -3.01 -6.89
CA TYR A 62 11.46 -3.15 -7.84
C TYR A 62 12.81 -3.41 -7.14
N TYR A 63 13.09 -2.67 -6.05
CA TYR A 63 14.27 -2.90 -5.23
C TYR A 63 14.31 -4.32 -4.63
N LEU A 64 13.20 -4.78 -4.05
CA LEU A 64 13.09 -6.14 -3.51
C LEU A 64 13.29 -7.20 -4.59
N TRP A 65 12.73 -6.97 -5.78
CA TRP A 65 12.90 -7.86 -6.93
C TRP A 65 14.37 -7.98 -7.36
N ILE A 66 15.12 -6.88 -7.43
CA ILE A 66 16.56 -6.90 -7.76
C ILE A 66 17.32 -7.71 -6.70
N ARG A 67 17.00 -7.52 -5.41
CA ARG A 67 17.72 -8.15 -4.29
C ARG A 67 17.33 -9.61 -4.05
N ARG A 68 16.37 -10.16 -4.78
CA ARG A 68 15.85 -11.53 -4.59
C ARG A 68 16.92 -12.60 -4.59
N ASN A 69 17.98 -12.46 -5.38
CA ASN A 69 19.07 -13.45 -5.44
C ASN A 69 20.15 -13.26 -4.37
N SER A 70 20.31 -12.06 -3.82
CA SER A 70 21.34 -11.79 -2.80
C SER A 70 20.96 -12.37 -1.43
N ASN A 71 19.68 -12.33 -1.05
CA ASN A 71 19.22 -12.90 0.21
C ASN A 71 17.74 -13.31 0.14
N ARG A 72 17.49 -14.49 -0.44
CA ARG A 72 16.13 -14.98 -0.73
C ARG A 72 15.21 -14.99 0.48
N TYR A 73 15.71 -15.48 1.61
CA TYR A 73 14.94 -15.60 2.85
C TYR A 73 14.52 -14.23 3.38
N ARG A 74 15.47 -13.29 3.51
CA ARG A 74 15.16 -11.95 4.03
C ARG A 74 14.19 -11.19 3.12
N VAL A 75 14.40 -11.23 1.80
CA VAL A 75 13.50 -10.56 0.84
C VAL A 75 12.08 -11.10 0.94
N TYR A 76 11.92 -12.42 1.01
CA TYR A 76 10.60 -13.03 1.11
C TYR A 76 9.92 -12.75 2.45
N LEU A 77 10.66 -12.79 3.55
CA LEU A 77 10.15 -12.41 4.87
C LEU A 77 9.70 -10.95 4.89
N THR A 78 10.50 -10.03 4.34
CA THR A 78 10.13 -8.62 4.19
C THR A 78 8.86 -8.46 3.36
N ALA A 79 8.73 -9.19 2.25
CA ALA A 79 7.52 -9.15 1.43
C ALA A 79 6.29 -9.62 2.22
N ILE A 80 6.39 -10.72 3.00
CA ILE A 80 5.28 -11.18 3.86
C ILE A 80 4.89 -10.12 4.89
N ILE A 81 5.88 -9.54 5.58
CA ILE A 81 5.62 -8.50 6.59
C ILE A 81 4.95 -7.28 5.96
N LEU A 82 5.44 -6.83 4.79
CA LEU A 82 4.82 -5.74 4.05
C LEU A 82 3.38 -6.07 3.62
N SER A 83 3.13 -7.26 3.09
CA SER A 83 1.77 -7.71 2.74
C SER A 83 0.84 -7.65 3.95
N ALA A 84 1.26 -8.21 5.10
CA ALA A 84 0.45 -8.19 6.32
C ALA A 84 0.18 -6.77 6.82
N PHE A 85 1.18 -5.90 6.79
CA PHE A 85 1.02 -4.49 7.14
C PHE A 85 0.04 -3.78 6.21
N TYR A 86 0.15 -3.96 4.89
CA TYR A 86 -0.78 -3.34 3.94
C TYR A 86 -2.21 -3.89 4.07
N VAL A 87 -2.40 -5.16 4.41
CA VAL A 87 -3.74 -5.70 4.73
C VAL A 87 -4.35 -4.94 5.90
N LEU A 88 -3.58 -4.67 6.97
CA LEU A 88 -4.06 -3.90 8.12
C LEU A 88 -4.39 -2.46 7.73
N VAL A 89 -3.54 -1.80 6.94
CA VAL A 89 -3.77 -0.43 6.46
C VAL A 89 -5.05 -0.35 5.63
N VAL A 90 -5.24 -1.26 4.67
CA VAL A 90 -6.45 -1.30 3.85
C VAL A 90 -7.68 -1.56 4.71
N SER A 91 -7.60 -2.52 5.65
CA SER A 91 -8.71 -2.83 6.56
C SER A 91 -9.11 -1.63 7.42
N TRP A 92 -8.11 -0.90 7.94
CA TRP A 92 -8.32 0.34 8.68
C TRP A 92 -9.01 1.41 7.81
N ASN A 93 -8.57 1.60 6.58
CA ASN A 93 -9.15 2.60 5.69
C ASN A 93 -10.57 2.23 5.23
N ILE A 94 -10.88 0.94 5.07
CA ILE A 94 -12.25 0.46 4.87
C ILE A 94 -13.10 0.78 6.10
N PHE A 95 -12.60 0.53 7.32
CA PHE A 95 -13.31 0.86 8.54
C PHE A 95 -13.60 2.37 8.63
N VAL A 96 -12.59 3.21 8.41
CA VAL A 96 -12.74 4.68 8.38
C VAL A 96 -13.78 5.10 7.33
N TYR A 97 -13.71 4.53 6.13
CA TYR A 97 -14.70 4.78 5.07
C TYR A 97 -16.13 4.46 5.52
N LEU A 98 -16.34 3.30 6.15
CA LEU A 98 -17.66 2.88 6.63
C LEU A 98 -18.19 3.79 7.76
N VAL A 99 -17.30 4.26 8.65
CA VAL A 99 -17.68 5.17 9.74
C VAL A 99 -18.19 6.51 9.21
N PHE A 100 -17.63 7.02 8.12
CA PHE A 100 -18.05 8.31 7.53
C PHE A 100 -19.17 8.20 6.48
N LEU A 101 -19.52 6.98 6.05
CA LEU A 101 -20.60 6.75 5.09
C LEU A 101 -21.98 6.59 5.76
N VAL A 102 -21.99 6.31 7.07
CA VAL A 102 -23.18 6.19 7.93
C VAL A 102 -23.39 7.49 8.69
#